data_AF-A0A838FGZ7-F1
#
_entry.id   AF-A0A838FGZ7-F1
#
_cell.length_a   1.000
_cell.length_b   1.000
_cell.length_c   1.000
_cell.angle_alpha   90.00
_cell.angle_beta   90.00
_cell.angle_gamma   90.00
#
_symmetry.space_group_name_H-M   'P 1'
#
loop_
_entity.id
_entity.type
_entity.pdbx_description
1 polymer ?
#
loop_
_entity_poly.entity_id
_entity_poly.type
_entity_poly.pdbx_seq_one_letter_code
_entity_poly.pdbx_strand_id
1 'polypeptide(L)' 'LLMKKMNSGTKGLCFVVGGAYGFHKSIYDKSSLMISLSKMTLPHQLAKIVFIEQLYRSFTIIKNEKYHH' A
#
# COMPACT_ATOMS: atom_id res chain seq x y z
N LEU A 1 5.55 -8.55 -1.98
CA LEU A 1 6.23 -7.23 -1.86
C LEU A 1 6.73 -6.96 -0.44
N LEU A 2 5.82 -6.90 0.54
CA LEU A 2 6.14 -6.61 1.94
C LEU A 2 7.20 -7.56 2.51
N MET A 3 7.01 -8.88 2.33
CA MET A 3 7.97 -9.89 2.77
C MET A 3 9.39 -9.64 2.22
N LYS A 4 9.52 -9.28 0.93
CA LYS A 4 10.83 -8.95 0.32
C LYS A 4 11.47 -7.72 0.99
N LYS A 5 10.67 -6.67 1.29
CA LYS A 5 11.17 -5.48 1.98
C LYS A 5 11.59 -5.78 3.42
N MET A 6 10.82 -6.60 4.14
CA MET A 6 11.16 -7.05 5.49
C MET A 6 12.48 -7.84 5.51
N ASN A 7 12.65 -8.79 4.59
CA ASN A 7 13.87 -9.60 4.50
C ASN A 7 15.11 -8.80 4.07
N SER A 8 14.93 -7.64 3.41
CA SER A 8 16.03 -6.76 3.01
C SER A 8 16.57 -5.86 4.13
N GLY A 9 16.07 -5.99 5.37
CA GLY A 9 16.48 -5.15 6.50
C GLY A 9 15.92 -3.72 6.45
N THR A 10 14.89 -3.46 5.64
CA THR A 10 14.22 -2.15 5.61
C THR A 10 13.52 -1.89 6.94
N LYS A 11 13.94 -0.85 7.67
CA LYS A 11 13.42 -0.54 9.02
C LYS A 11 12.03 0.10 9.03
N GLY A 12 11.59 0.68 7.92
CA GLY A 12 10.29 1.34 7.84
C GLY A 12 9.80 1.46 6.41
N LEU A 13 8.47 1.33 6.24
CA LEU A 13 7.78 1.58 4.99
C LEU A 13 6.78 2.70 5.23
N CYS A 14 6.83 3.73 4.39
CA CYS A 14 5.86 4.82 4.38
C CYS A 14 5.00 4.69 3.14
N PHE A 15 3.68 4.59 3.33
CA PHE A 15 2.69 4.60 2.27
C PHE A 15 1.99 5.95 2.27
N VAL A 16 1.80 6.51 1.08
CA VAL A 16 1.14 7.80 0.89
C VAL A 16 -0.07 7.62 -0.01
N VAL A 17 -1.19 8.26 0.35
CA VAL A 17 -2.40 8.34 -0.47
C VAL A 17 -2.66 9.82 -0.76
N GLY A 18 -2.76 10.17 -2.04
CA GLY A 18 -2.91 11.55 -2.49
C GLY A 18 -4.31 12.09 -2.23
N GLY A 19 -4.44 13.41 -2.29
CA GLY A 19 -5.74 14.08 -2.30
C GLY A 19 -6.44 13.97 -3.66
N ALA A 20 -7.52 14.74 -3.86
CA ALA A 20 -8.31 14.72 -5.09
C ALA A 20 -7.50 15.01 -6.37
N TYR A 21 -6.41 15.77 -6.25
CA TYR A 21 -5.54 16.15 -7.36
C TYR A 21 -4.29 15.26 -7.52
N GLY A 22 -4.17 14.19 -6.74
CA GLY A 22 -3.00 13.31 -6.74
C GLY A 22 -1.80 13.94 -6.01
N PHE A 23 -0.59 13.68 -6.51
CA PHE A 23 0.65 14.14 -5.90
C PHE A 23 1.37 15.15 -6.80
N HIS A 24 2.21 15.99 -6.19
CA HIS A 24 3.20 16.76 -6.94
C HIS A 24 4.27 15.84 -7.53
N LYS A 25 4.85 16.20 -8.68
CA LYS A 25 5.87 15.41 -9.41
C LYS A 25 7.01 14.93 -8.51
N SER A 26 7.47 15.81 -7.62
CA SER A 26 8.56 15.52 -6.67
C SER A 26 8.30 14.32 -5.74
N ILE A 27 7.03 13.95 -5.50
CA ILE A 27 6.69 12.77 -4.69
C ILE A 27 6.85 11.50 -5.52
N TYR A 28 6.42 11.52 -6.79
CA TYR A 28 6.64 10.40 -7.70
C TYR A 28 8.14 10.13 -7.90
N ASP A 29 8.94 11.18 -8.09
CA ASP A 29 10.39 11.07 -8.28
C ASP A 29 11.11 10.48 -7.05
N LYS A 30 10.59 10.73 -5.83
CA LYS A 30 11.12 10.17 -4.58
C LYS A 30 10.56 8.78 -4.27
N SER A 31 9.45 8.39 -4.89
CA SER A 31 8.77 7.14 -4.57
C SER A 31 9.58 5.95 -5.08
N SER A 32 9.89 5.00 -4.21
CA SER A 32 10.59 3.77 -4.61
C SER A 32 9.68 2.79 -5.34
N LEU A 33 8.36 3.00 -5.28
CA LEU A 33 7.35 2.12 -5.83
C LEU A 33 6.03 2.87 -5.98
N MET A 34 5.32 2.57 -7.07
CA MET A 34 3.91 2.92 -7.25
C MET A 34 3.04 1.67 -7.15
N ILE A 35 1.96 1.74 -6.38
CA ILE A 35 0.97 0.67 -6.23
C ILE A 35 -0.37 1.18 -6.77
N SER A 36 -0.97 0.44 -7.70
CA SER A 36 -2.34 0.69 -8.13
C SER A 36 -3.30 -0.25 -7.41
N LEU A 37 -4.35 0.30 -6.80
CA LEU A 37 -5.42 -0.48 -6.18
C LEU A 37 -6.44 -0.99 -7.20
N SER A 38 -6.62 -0.27 -8.31
CA SER A 38 -7.62 -0.55 -9.34
C SER A 38 -7.36 0.29 -10.60
N LYS A 39 -8.00 -0.07 -11.72
CA LYS A 39 -8.13 0.82 -12.89
C LYS A 39 -9.21 1.90 -12.69
N MET A 40 -10.06 1.76 -11.67
CA MET A 40 -11.09 2.75 -11.32
C MET A 40 -10.51 3.85 -10.41
N THR A 41 -11.09 5.05 -10.51
CA THR A 41 -10.80 6.15 -9.59
C THR A 41 -11.60 5.99 -8.30
N LEU A 42 -10.91 5.73 -7.19
CA LEU A 42 -11.53 5.64 -5.87
C LEU A 42 -11.46 7.00 -5.16
N PRO A 43 -12.51 7.43 -4.44
CA PRO A 43 -12.40 8.55 -3.51
C PRO A 43 -11.25 8.30 -2.53
N HIS A 44 -10.43 9.32 -2.26
CA HIS A 44 -9.21 9.15 -1.45
C HIS A 44 -9.48 8.55 -0.04
N GLN A 45 -10.66 8.81 0.55
CA GLN A 45 -11.07 8.18 1.81
C GLN A 45 -11.26 6.67 1.66
N LEU A 46 -11.94 6.23 0.60
CA LEU A 46 -12.14 4.82 0.30
C LEU A 46 -10.83 4.13 -0.07
N ALA A 47 -9.96 4.79 -0.85
CA ALA A 47 -8.65 4.28 -1.20
C ALA A 47 -7.81 3.95 0.05
N LYS A 48 -7.86 4.81 1.09
CA LYS A 48 -7.20 4.54 2.38
C LYS A 48 -7.75 3.28 3.05
N ILE A 49 -9.07 3.13 3.12
CA ILE A 49 -9.72 1.98 3.77
C ILE A 49 -9.36 0.69 3.03
N VAL A 50 -9.50 0.66 1.71
CA VAL A 50 -9.14 -0.48 0.87
C VAL A 50 -7.66 -0.82 1.04
N PHE A 51 -6.77 0.17 1.03
CA PHE A 51 -5.35 -0.07 1.22
C PHE A 51 -5.03 -0.66 2.60
N ILE A 52 -5.65 -0.17 3.68
CA ILE A 52 -5.45 -0.70 5.04
C ILE A 52 -5.94 -2.15 5.14
N GLU A 53 -7.09 -2.48 4.57
CA GLU A 53 -7.58 -3.85 4.53
C GLU A 53 -6.62 -4.77 3.75
N GLN A 54 -6.11 -4.32 2.60
CA GLN A 54 -5.12 -5.08 1.84
C GLN A 54 -3.79 -5.24 2.59
N LEU A 55 -3.39 -4.25 3.38
CA LEU A 55 -2.21 -4.34 4.24
C LEU A 55 -2.42 -5.40 5.32
N TYR A 56 -3.57 -5.38 6.00
CA TYR A 56 -3.97 -6.40 6.97
C TYR A 56 -3.97 -7.81 6.35
N ARG A 57 -4.66 -7.96 5.22
CA ARG A 57 -4.70 -9.19 4.41
C ARG A 57 -3.29 -9.70 4.07
N SER A 58 -2.38 -8.79 3.72
CA SER A 58 -1.02 -9.17 3.38
C SER A 58 -0.28 -9.76 4.58
N PHE A 59 -0.48 -9.21 5.78
CA PHE A 59 0.13 -9.75 7.00
C PHE A 59 -0.45 -11.09 7.42
N THR A 60 -1.78 -11.28 7.32
CA THR A 60 -2.40 -12.57 7.63
C THR A 60 -1.88 -13.66 6.69
N ILE A 61 -1.74 -13.37 5.39
CA ILE A 61 -1.11 -14.28 4.42
C ILE A 61 0.35 -14.60 4.81
N ILE A 62 1.16 -13.59 5.15
CA ILE A 62 2.57 -13.79 5.55
C ILE A 62 2.69 -14.67 6.80
N LYS A 63 1.76 -14.52 7.74
CA LYS A 63 1.72 -15.31 8.99
C LYS A 63 1.06 -16.67 8.83
N ASN A 64 0.54 -17.00 7.64
CA ASN A 64 -0.25 -18.20 7.40
C ASN A 64 -1.47 -18.30 8.34
N GLU A 65 -2.07 -17.15 8.68
CA GLU A 65 -3.29 -17.05 9.46
C GLU A 65 -4.52 -17.17 8.56
N LYS A 66 -5.59 -17.78 9.07
CA LYS A 66 -6.88 -17.84 8.39
C LYS A 66 -7.48 -16.44 8.32
N TYR A 67 -7.57 -15.90 7.11
CA TYR A 67 -8.17 -14.58 6.86
C TYR A 67 -9.52 -14.69 6.16
N HIS A 68 -9.63 -15.65 5.25
CA HIS A 68 -10.87 -16.04 4.58
C HIS A 68 -10.90 -17.58 4.56
N HIS A 69 -11.59 -18.15 5.55
CA HIS A 69 -11.70 -19.59 5.89
C HIS A 69 -10.51 -20.27 6.58
#